data_AF-A0A4R4XNR4-F1
#
_entry.id   AF-A0A4R4XNR4-F1
#
_cell.length_a   1.000
_cell.length_b   1.000
_cell.length_c   1.000
_cell.angle_alpha   90.00
_cell.angle_beta   90.00
_cell.angle_gamma   90.00
#
_symmetry.space_group_name_H-M   'P 1'
#
loop_
_entity.id
_entity.type
_entity.pdbx_description
1 polymer ?
#
loop_
_entity_poly.entity_id
_entity_poly.type
_entity_poly.pdbx_seq_one_letter_code
_entity_poly.pdbx_strand_id
1 'polypeptide(L)'
;MSLPPGPNDAVALFEHLAQWGELSAYEAEDLGAGPWVSVFENAGALEVVQDKHGRPVAWHLTPPFVHLVECDAQQAGRRLCFAVPEYRAYLLSILVEGLVDAGRTGMTVELEEWTKDELAPLLAELNAFLGPLEGGKRLVDFAPAEFEARMADLPERSRPFAAWDSYTLGHSARPKGLFEFALRRFGPACVAMPVAVGTAAVLRPLPLNREDGFGLGSASMPQPWNTQRFGVLSGAPITDARGQRMFDEDAPLNEVLLEHLRDAVVKHPFYAAVIHLGICAWRSPASTMPTVELYVPASGGLHDVSALVGSRGVGRMAELLGDLVRVQGYVPFGLVDGRVSDDLVGNLLRNLLELRILRHQDELLVLDDDYQSSLMAARLRTVFRPGKELQKRMVEELALRASEGGVA
;
A
#
# COMPACT_ATOMS: atom_id res chain seq x y z
N MET A 1 -4.12 23.74 -13.93
CA MET A 1 -4.40 23.82 -12.47
C MET A 1 -3.28 24.63 -11.81
N SER A 2 -3.54 25.36 -10.72
CA SER A 2 -2.45 25.98 -9.95
C SER A 2 -1.87 24.93 -8.99
N LEU A 3 -0.56 24.72 -9.02
CA LEU A 3 0.08 23.82 -8.05
C LEU A 3 0.08 24.48 -6.65
N PRO A 4 -0.02 23.69 -5.57
CA PRO A 4 0.22 24.17 -4.21
C PRO A 4 1.66 24.73 -4.04
N PRO A 5 1.87 25.63 -3.07
CA PRO A 5 3.14 26.35 -2.91
C PRO A 5 4.31 25.44 -2.53
N GLY A 6 4.09 24.37 -1.75
CA GLY A 6 5.15 23.43 -1.40
C GLY A 6 4.64 22.10 -0.82
N PRO A 7 5.34 20.97 -1.06
CA PRO A 7 4.93 19.64 -0.58
C PRO A 7 4.82 19.48 0.94
N ASN A 8 5.44 20.36 1.72
CA ASN A 8 5.36 20.33 3.19
C ASN A 8 3.91 20.45 3.70
N ASP A 9 3.03 21.09 2.94
CA ASP A 9 1.62 21.23 3.29
C ASP A 9 0.83 19.92 3.12
N ALA A 10 1.42 18.89 2.52
CA ALA A 10 0.79 17.60 2.21
C ALA A 10 1.37 16.42 3.02
N VAL A 11 2.22 16.67 4.02
CA VAL A 11 2.90 15.60 4.77
C VAL A 11 1.91 14.60 5.36
N ALA A 12 0.82 15.08 5.97
CA ALA A 12 -0.20 14.20 6.53
C ALA A 12 -0.90 13.35 5.45
N LEU A 13 -1.10 13.89 4.24
CA LEU A 13 -1.61 13.12 3.10
C LEU A 13 -0.62 12.04 2.66
N PHE A 14 0.69 12.35 2.62
CA PHE A 14 1.72 11.37 2.27
C PHE A 14 1.79 10.22 3.26
N GLU A 15 1.77 10.54 4.55
CA GLU A 15 1.71 9.55 5.63
C GLU A 15 0.46 8.69 5.50
N HIS A 16 -0.70 9.32 5.27
CA HIS A 16 -1.96 8.60 5.12
C HIS A 16 -1.97 7.66 3.91
N LEU A 17 -1.49 8.11 2.74
CA LEU A 17 -1.43 7.28 1.54
C LEU A 17 -0.37 6.17 1.66
N ALA A 18 0.78 6.43 2.26
CA ALA A 18 1.77 5.39 2.57
C ALA A 18 1.23 4.37 3.57
N GLN A 19 0.35 4.79 4.48
CA GLN A 19 -0.26 3.89 5.43
C GLN A 19 -1.41 3.09 4.79
N TRP A 20 -2.39 3.73 4.18
CA TRP A 20 -3.65 3.08 3.82
C TRP A 20 -3.79 2.75 2.34
N GLY A 21 -2.97 3.37 1.48
CA GLY A 21 -3.05 3.26 0.03
C GLY A 21 -4.29 3.90 -0.59
N GLU A 22 -5.18 4.46 0.22
CA GLU A 22 -6.39 5.15 -0.21
C GLU A 22 -6.90 6.14 0.84
N LEU A 23 -7.84 6.98 0.41
CA LEU A 23 -8.35 8.12 1.15
C LEU A 23 -9.81 8.37 0.75
N SER A 24 -10.72 8.42 1.71
CA SER A 24 -12.11 8.83 1.48
C SER A 24 -12.24 10.35 1.33
N ALA A 25 -13.34 10.81 0.74
CA ALA A 25 -13.69 12.24 0.68
C ALA A 25 -13.74 12.89 2.06
N TYR A 26 -14.21 12.14 3.04
CA TYR A 26 -14.26 12.57 4.42
C TYR A 26 -12.86 12.73 5.04
N GLU A 27 -11.98 11.74 4.91
CA GLU A 27 -10.59 11.83 5.39
C GLU A 27 -9.83 12.94 4.66
N ALA A 28 -10.09 13.15 3.35
CA ALA A 28 -9.46 14.22 2.58
C ALA A 28 -9.84 15.62 3.07
N GLU A 29 -11.10 15.81 3.50
CA GLU A 29 -11.57 17.06 4.08
C GLU A 29 -10.92 17.32 5.44
N ASP A 30 -10.87 16.31 6.32
CA ASP A 30 -10.24 16.40 7.64
C ASP A 30 -8.75 16.77 7.54
N LEU A 31 -8.03 16.17 6.58
CA LEU A 31 -6.64 16.48 6.32
C LEU A 31 -6.42 17.83 5.61
N GLY A 32 -7.47 18.53 5.17
CA GLY A 32 -7.35 19.73 4.35
C GLY A 32 -6.64 19.47 3.00
N ALA A 33 -6.69 18.24 2.51
CA ALA A 33 -5.84 17.73 1.43
C ALA A 33 -6.36 17.99 0.02
N GLY A 34 -7.54 18.61 -0.13
CA GLY A 34 -8.25 18.77 -1.41
C GLY A 34 -7.39 19.26 -2.60
N PRO A 35 -6.58 20.33 -2.46
CA PRO A 35 -5.70 20.79 -3.53
C PRO A 35 -4.68 19.73 -3.98
N TRP A 36 -4.12 18.97 -3.03
CA TRP A 36 -3.12 17.95 -3.30
C TRP A 36 -3.70 16.67 -3.88
N VAL A 37 -4.89 16.25 -3.42
CA VAL A 37 -5.63 15.14 -4.02
C VAL A 37 -5.87 15.40 -5.51
N SER A 38 -6.30 16.61 -5.86
CA SER A 38 -6.52 17.01 -7.26
C SER A 38 -5.23 16.98 -8.07
N VAL A 39 -4.10 17.37 -7.49
CA VAL A 39 -2.79 17.30 -8.15
C VAL A 39 -2.40 15.85 -8.45
N PHE A 40 -2.57 14.94 -7.48
CA PHE A 40 -2.20 13.54 -7.66
C PHE A 40 -3.16 12.76 -8.54
N GLU A 41 -4.44 13.14 -8.58
CA GLU A 41 -5.40 12.63 -9.56
C GLU A 41 -4.97 13.00 -10.99
N ASN A 42 -4.62 14.27 -11.24
CA ASN A 42 -4.14 14.70 -12.57
C ASN A 42 -2.79 14.10 -12.95
N ALA A 43 -1.94 13.80 -11.96
CA ALA A 43 -0.69 13.10 -12.17
C ALA A 43 -0.88 11.60 -12.45
N GLY A 44 -2.11 11.08 -12.37
CA GLY A 44 -2.41 9.66 -12.53
C GLY A 44 -1.92 8.79 -11.37
N ALA A 45 -1.53 9.39 -10.23
CA ALA A 45 -1.12 8.67 -9.04
C ALA A 45 -2.32 8.22 -8.20
N LEU A 46 -3.43 8.96 -8.26
CA LEU A 46 -4.70 8.62 -7.64
C LEU A 46 -5.78 8.39 -8.69
N GLU A 47 -6.64 7.41 -8.44
CA GLU A 47 -7.89 7.20 -9.18
C GLU A 47 -9.07 7.58 -8.30
N VAL A 48 -9.98 8.39 -8.85
CA VAL A 48 -11.18 8.84 -8.15
C VAL A 48 -12.27 7.77 -8.21
N VAL A 49 -12.86 7.47 -7.06
CA VAL A 49 -14.06 6.66 -6.94
C VAL A 49 -15.26 7.60 -6.82
N GLN A 50 -16.23 7.44 -7.71
CA GLN A 50 -17.43 8.27 -7.76
C GLN A 50 -18.66 7.50 -7.27
N ASP A 51 -19.59 8.21 -6.62
CA ASP A 51 -20.91 7.67 -6.34
C ASP A 51 -21.78 7.62 -7.61
N LYS A 52 -23.00 7.08 -7.47
CA LYS A 52 -24.01 7.02 -8.55
C LYS A 52 -24.43 8.39 -9.12
N HIS A 53 -24.02 9.49 -8.51
CA HIS A 53 -24.28 10.86 -8.95
C HIS A 53 -23.03 11.56 -9.51
N GLY A 54 -21.92 10.83 -9.68
CA GLY A 54 -20.67 11.37 -10.21
C GLY A 54 -19.87 12.20 -9.20
N ARG A 55 -20.20 12.13 -7.91
CA ARG A 55 -19.45 12.86 -6.87
C ARG A 55 -18.29 12.02 -6.36
N PRO A 56 -17.08 12.58 -6.21
CA PRO A 56 -15.97 11.88 -5.56
C PRO A 56 -16.35 11.46 -4.14
N VAL A 57 -16.16 10.19 -3.84
CA VAL A 57 -16.37 9.62 -2.50
C VAL A 57 -15.08 9.06 -1.89
N ALA A 58 -14.12 8.69 -2.73
CA ALA A 58 -12.79 8.26 -2.29
C ALA A 58 -11.79 8.39 -3.44
N TRP A 59 -10.52 8.23 -3.11
CA TRP A 59 -9.41 8.06 -4.04
C TRP A 59 -8.52 6.93 -3.55
N HIS A 60 -7.93 6.18 -4.47
CA HIS A 60 -6.93 5.19 -4.13
C HIS A 60 -5.72 5.30 -5.06
N LEU A 61 -4.58 4.80 -4.59
CA LEU A 61 -3.38 4.71 -5.41
C LEU A 61 -3.67 3.88 -6.67
N THR A 62 -3.23 4.39 -7.81
CA THR A 62 -3.28 3.63 -9.07
C THR A 62 -2.27 2.49 -9.03
N PRO A 63 -2.43 1.43 -9.85
CA PRO A 63 -1.54 0.27 -9.84
C PRO A 63 -0.03 0.58 -9.86
N PRO A 64 0.48 1.59 -10.60
CA PRO A 64 1.89 1.97 -10.56
C PRO A 64 2.36 2.53 -9.21
N PHE A 65 1.45 3.02 -8.37
CA PHE A 65 1.76 3.71 -7.11
C PHE A 65 1.37 2.90 -5.86
N VAL A 66 0.67 1.76 -5.98
CA VAL A 66 0.30 0.96 -4.80
C VAL A 66 1.52 0.57 -3.95
N HIS A 67 2.68 0.36 -4.56
CA HIS A 67 3.94 0.05 -3.86
C HIS A 67 4.38 1.12 -2.84
N LEU A 68 3.84 2.35 -2.92
CA LEU A 68 4.16 3.40 -1.96
C LEU A 68 3.79 3.03 -0.52
N VAL A 69 2.92 2.04 -0.32
CA VAL A 69 2.54 1.57 1.02
C VAL A 69 3.64 0.75 1.74
N GLU A 70 4.73 0.45 1.03
CA GLU A 70 5.94 -0.20 1.55
C GLU A 70 7.06 0.82 1.80
N CYS A 71 6.87 2.07 1.37
CA CYS A 71 7.81 3.15 1.56
C CYS A 71 7.54 3.88 2.88
N ASP A 72 8.58 4.51 3.43
CA ASP A 72 8.36 5.56 4.44
C ASP A 72 7.64 6.78 3.82
N ALA A 73 7.01 7.59 4.66
CA ALA A 73 6.20 8.72 4.21
C ALA A 73 7.00 9.76 3.40
N GLN A 74 8.29 9.95 3.70
CA GLN A 74 9.14 10.89 2.96
C GLN A 74 9.44 10.36 1.55
N GLN A 75 9.74 9.07 1.42
CA GLN A 75 9.93 8.42 0.13
C GLN A 75 8.64 8.37 -0.68
N ALA A 76 7.49 8.11 -0.04
CA ALA A 76 6.19 8.14 -0.68
C ALA A 76 5.86 9.54 -1.22
N GLY A 77 6.03 10.57 -0.39
CA GLY A 77 5.82 11.97 -0.79
C GLY A 77 6.74 12.39 -1.94
N ARG A 78 8.02 12.00 -1.92
CA ARG A 78 8.95 12.23 -3.04
C ARG A 78 8.45 11.64 -4.35
N ARG A 79 8.08 10.36 -4.34
CA ARG A 79 7.61 9.65 -5.54
C ARG A 79 6.32 10.26 -6.09
N LEU A 80 5.38 10.64 -5.22
CA LEU A 80 4.16 11.35 -5.61
C LEU A 80 4.47 12.71 -6.23
N CYS A 81 5.37 13.50 -5.64
CA CYS A 81 5.79 14.79 -6.19
C CYS A 81 6.49 14.64 -7.56
N PHE A 82 7.35 13.64 -7.73
CA PHE A 82 8.03 13.35 -9.00
C PHE A 82 7.10 12.88 -10.13
N ALA A 83 5.88 12.46 -9.79
CA ALA A 83 4.85 12.13 -10.76
C ALA A 83 4.10 13.36 -11.29
N VAL A 84 4.17 14.50 -10.59
CA VAL A 84 3.48 15.73 -10.99
C VAL A 84 4.08 16.24 -12.31
N PRO A 85 3.31 16.29 -13.42
CA PRO A 85 3.86 16.52 -14.76
C PRO A 85 4.71 17.79 -14.88
N GLU A 86 4.25 18.91 -14.32
CA GLU A 86 4.98 20.18 -14.40
C GLU A 86 6.30 20.14 -13.62
N TYR A 87 6.31 19.51 -12.44
CA TYR A 87 7.54 19.37 -11.66
C TYR A 87 8.50 18.36 -12.29
N ARG A 88 7.96 17.28 -12.84
CA ARG A 88 8.70 16.28 -13.60
C ARG A 88 9.41 16.89 -14.80
N ALA A 89 8.71 17.70 -15.60
CA ALA A 89 9.29 18.43 -16.73
C ALA A 89 10.42 19.38 -16.30
N TYR A 90 10.23 20.10 -15.18
CA TYR A 90 11.26 20.95 -14.60
C TYR A 90 12.53 20.14 -14.22
N LEU A 91 12.38 18.99 -13.57
CA LEU A 91 13.50 18.11 -13.22
C LEU A 91 14.20 17.52 -14.45
N LEU A 92 13.44 17.11 -15.47
CA LEU A 92 14.02 16.68 -16.75
C LEU A 92 14.83 17.79 -17.41
N SER A 93 14.35 19.04 -17.35
CA SER A 93 15.10 20.19 -17.87
C SER A 93 16.43 20.39 -17.15
N ILE A 94 16.51 20.12 -15.83
CA ILE A 94 17.74 20.18 -15.04
C ILE A 94 18.70 19.07 -15.45
N LEU A 95 18.19 17.85 -15.59
CA LEU A 95 18.98 16.70 -16.04
C LEU A 95 19.54 16.94 -17.44
N VAL A 96 18.72 17.38 -18.38
CA VAL A 96 19.14 17.69 -19.75
C VAL A 96 20.20 18.79 -19.77
N GLU A 97 20.03 19.86 -18.99
CA GLU A 97 21.04 20.93 -18.93
C GLU A 97 22.40 20.38 -18.50
N GLY A 98 22.43 19.61 -17.40
CA GLY A 98 23.67 19.06 -16.86
C GLY A 98 24.30 17.99 -17.75
N LEU A 99 23.50 17.14 -18.41
CA LEU A 99 24.00 16.15 -19.37
C LEU A 99 24.65 16.82 -20.60
N VAL A 100 24.03 17.89 -21.13
CA VAL A 100 24.61 18.65 -22.24
C VAL A 100 25.90 19.33 -21.81
N ASP A 101 25.92 19.97 -20.64
CA ASP A 101 27.12 20.62 -20.11
C ASP A 101 28.26 19.61 -19.91
N ALA A 102 27.98 18.43 -19.34
CA ALA A 102 28.95 17.34 -19.21
C ALA A 102 29.46 16.82 -20.58
N GLY A 103 28.58 16.75 -21.58
CA GLY A 103 28.96 16.39 -22.94
C GLY A 103 29.91 17.40 -23.58
N ARG A 104 29.68 18.70 -23.33
CA ARG A 104 30.52 19.80 -23.84
C ARG A 104 31.89 19.86 -23.18
N THR A 105 31.99 19.44 -21.92
CA THR A 105 33.26 19.37 -21.17
C THR A 105 34.02 18.06 -21.40
N GLY A 106 33.44 17.11 -22.13
CA GLY A 106 34.09 15.85 -22.48
C GLY A 106 34.05 14.78 -21.38
N MET A 107 33.09 14.87 -20.44
CA MET A 107 32.88 13.91 -19.34
C MET A 107 32.22 12.61 -19.82
N THR A 108 32.87 11.94 -20.77
CA THR A 108 32.31 10.77 -21.48
C THR A 108 32.12 9.55 -20.58
N VAL A 109 33.02 9.34 -19.60
CA VAL A 109 32.94 8.22 -18.66
C VAL A 109 31.75 8.40 -17.72
N GLU A 110 31.60 9.60 -17.15
CA GLU A 110 30.52 9.93 -16.22
C GLU A 110 29.15 9.86 -16.91
N LEU A 111 29.06 10.36 -18.15
CA LEU A 111 27.84 10.25 -18.95
C LEU A 111 27.43 8.78 -19.19
N GLU A 112 28.40 7.91 -19.49
CA GLU A 112 28.12 6.49 -19.64
C GLU A 112 27.65 5.84 -18.34
N GLU A 113 28.26 6.18 -17.20
CA GLU A 113 27.84 5.67 -15.88
C GLU A 113 26.41 6.12 -15.56
N TRP A 114 26.14 7.43 -15.63
CA TRP A 114 24.82 7.98 -15.31
C TRP A 114 23.71 7.43 -16.20
N THR A 115 23.98 7.21 -17.48
CA THR A 115 22.96 6.70 -18.42
C THR A 115 22.73 5.20 -18.29
N LYS A 116 23.74 4.42 -17.87
CA LYS A 116 23.59 2.97 -17.63
C LYS A 116 22.91 2.66 -16.30
N ASP A 117 23.10 3.53 -15.30
CA ASP A 117 22.65 3.26 -13.93
C ASP A 117 21.51 4.20 -13.50
N GLU A 118 21.81 5.42 -13.02
CA GLU A 118 20.82 6.28 -12.35
C GLU A 118 19.68 6.76 -13.27
N LEU A 119 20.00 7.01 -14.53
CA LEU A 119 19.05 7.54 -15.52
C LEU A 119 18.45 6.47 -16.43
N ALA A 120 18.87 5.21 -16.29
CA ALA A 120 18.35 4.12 -17.12
C ALA A 120 16.81 4.10 -17.20
N PRO A 121 16.05 4.30 -16.10
CA PRO A 121 14.58 4.34 -16.14
C PRO A 121 14.01 5.56 -16.90
N LEU A 122 14.79 6.64 -17.02
CA LEU A 122 14.36 7.91 -17.61
C LEU A 122 14.83 8.11 -19.04
N LEU A 123 15.70 7.25 -19.60
CA LEU A 123 16.31 7.48 -20.91
C LEU A 123 15.30 7.75 -22.03
N ALA A 124 14.20 7.00 -22.07
CA ALA A 124 13.16 7.19 -23.08
C ALA A 124 12.51 8.59 -22.98
N GLU A 125 12.27 9.05 -21.75
CA GLU A 125 11.66 10.35 -21.48
C GLU A 125 12.64 11.50 -21.71
N LEU A 126 13.90 11.35 -21.29
CA LEU A 126 14.97 12.32 -21.59
C LEU A 126 15.16 12.49 -23.10
N ASN A 127 15.16 11.40 -23.87
CA ASN A 127 15.25 11.46 -25.33
C ASN A 127 14.02 12.15 -25.96
N ALA A 128 12.82 11.85 -25.45
CA ALA A 128 11.59 12.52 -25.91
C ALA A 128 11.61 14.02 -25.60
N PHE A 129 12.18 14.42 -24.47
CA PHE A 129 12.34 15.81 -24.07
C PHE A 129 13.42 16.53 -24.91
N LEU A 130 14.52 15.86 -25.23
CA LEU A 130 15.61 16.39 -26.07
C LEU A 130 15.18 16.65 -27.52
N GLY A 131 14.37 15.77 -28.11
CA GLY A 131 14.00 15.83 -29.53
C GLY A 131 13.50 17.21 -30.01
N PRO A 132 12.46 17.79 -29.36
CA PRO A 132 11.98 19.13 -29.70
C PRO A 132 13.00 20.25 -29.47
N LEU A 133 13.89 20.10 -28.48
CA LEU A 133 14.91 21.11 -28.14
C LEU A 133 16.03 21.16 -29.18
N GLU A 134 16.44 20.00 -29.69
CA GLU A 134 17.48 19.88 -30.70
C GLU A 134 17.02 20.40 -32.07
N GLY A 135 15.77 20.15 -32.45
CA GLY A 135 15.23 20.68 -33.72
C GLY A 135 16.09 20.35 -34.95
N GLY A 136 16.83 19.23 -34.91
CA GLY A 136 17.75 18.80 -35.96
C GLY A 136 19.23 19.19 -35.76
N LYS A 137 19.59 19.92 -34.69
CA LYS A 137 20.98 20.24 -34.31
C LYS A 137 21.22 19.82 -32.86
N ARG A 138 22.32 19.12 -32.59
CA ARG A 138 22.63 18.64 -31.23
C ARG A 138 22.87 19.81 -30.28
N LEU A 139 22.30 19.77 -29.08
CA LEU A 139 22.45 20.87 -28.10
C LEU A 139 23.92 21.10 -27.70
N VAL A 140 24.74 20.05 -27.67
CA VAL A 140 26.18 20.14 -27.37
C VAL A 140 26.96 21.00 -28.38
N ASP A 141 26.45 21.15 -29.60
CA ASP A 141 27.09 21.95 -30.67
C ASP A 141 26.63 23.42 -30.67
N PHE A 142 25.77 23.83 -29.73
CA PHE A 142 25.28 25.21 -29.64
C PHE A 142 26.33 26.12 -29.01
N ALA A 143 26.34 27.39 -29.39
CA ALA A 143 27.15 28.38 -28.69
C ALA A 143 26.68 28.46 -27.21
N PRO A 144 27.57 28.70 -26.22
CA PRO A 144 27.18 28.74 -24.81
C PRO A 144 25.97 29.63 -24.51
N ALA A 145 25.97 30.86 -25.04
CA ALA A 145 24.86 31.80 -24.85
C ALA A 145 23.56 31.35 -25.55
N GLU A 146 23.65 30.67 -26.70
CA GLU A 146 22.49 30.15 -27.43
C GLU A 146 21.83 29.01 -26.63
N PHE A 147 22.63 28.12 -26.07
CA PHE A 147 22.16 27.05 -25.20
C PHE A 147 21.54 27.60 -23.90
N GLU A 148 22.21 28.53 -23.22
CA GLU A 148 21.69 29.13 -21.99
C GLU A 148 20.36 29.85 -22.23
N ALA A 149 20.23 30.60 -23.32
CA ALA A 149 18.97 31.24 -23.70
C ALA A 149 17.88 30.21 -23.97
N ARG A 150 18.19 29.14 -24.70
CA ARG A 150 17.24 28.04 -24.99
C ARG A 150 16.74 27.39 -23.71
N MET A 151 17.63 27.11 -22.75
CA MET A 151 17.25 26.52 -21.48
C MET A 151 16.49 27.50 -20.59
N ALA A 152 16.81 28.79 -20.61
CA ALA A 152 16.09 29.80 -19.82
C ALA A 152 14.65 30.05 -20.30
N ASP A 153 14.40 29.91 -21.60
CA ASP A 153 13.08 30.11 -22.22
C ASP A 153 12.10 28.93 -22.04
N LEU A 154 12.53 27.85 -21.36
CA LEU A 154 11.70 26.68 -21.11
C LEU A 154 10.48 27.01 -20.22
N PRO A 155 9.24 26.71 -20.66
CA PRO A 155 8.04 27.05 -19.90
C PRO A 155 8.02 26.49 -18.47
N GLU A 156 8.51 25.28 -18.28
CA GLU A 156 8.61 24.60 -16.98
C GLU A 156 9.54 25.31 -15.99
N ARG A 157 10.45 26.17 -16.45
CA ARG A 157 11.35 26.97 -15.60
C ARG A 157 10.76 28.32 -15.18
N SER A 158 9.59 28.69 -15.71
CA SER A 158 8.92 29.95 -15.36
C SER A 158 8.34 29.96 -13.94
N ARG A 159 8.16 28.79 -13.31
CA ARG A 159 7.60 28.65 -11.97
C ARG A 159 8.68 28.48 -10.89
N PRO A 160 8.49 29.03 -9.69
CA PRO A 160 9.40 28.80 -8.57
C PRO A 160 9.14 27.43 -7.92
N PHE A 161 10.09 26.50 -8.05
CA PHE A 161 10.03 25.17 -7.42
C PHE A 161 10.93 25.02 -6.18
N ALA A 162 11.45 26.12 -5.64
CA ALA A 162 12.41 26.10 -4.54
C ALA A 162 11.96 25.26 -3.31
N ALA A 163 10.67 25.35 -2.94
CA ALA A 163 10.11 24.56 -1.84
C ALA A 163 9.96 23.07 -2.19
N TRP A 164 9.65 22.77 -3.45
CA TRP A 164 9.56 21.41 -3.97
C TRP A 164 10.95 20.75 -4.04
N ASP A 165 11.97 21.49 -4.48
CA ASP A 165 13.35 21.04 -4.53
C ASP A 165 13.88 20.74 -3.12
N SER A 166 13.63 21.64 -2.17
CA SER A 166 14.00 21.44 -0.78
C SER A 166 13.41 20.15 -0.19
N TYR A 167 12.13 19.88 -0.44
CA TYR A 167 11.46 18.68 0.05
C TYR A 167 11.95 17.41 -0.67
N THR A 168 11.93 17.43 -2.01
CA THR A 168 12.12 16.20 -2.80
C THR A 168 13.57 15.83 -3.01
N LEU A 169 14.44 16.82 -3.24
CA LEU A 169 15.86 16.65 -3.49
C LEU A 169 16.70 16.83 -2.21
N GLY A 170 16.13 17.46 -1.17
CA GLY A 170 16.84 17.81 0.06
C GLY A 170 17.71 19.05 -0.07
N HIS A 171 17.62 19.76 -1.19
CA HIS A 171 18.42 20.94 -1.49
C HIS A 171 17.65 21.88 -2.42
N SER A 172 17.85 23.19 -2.26
CA SER A 172 17.22 24.21 -3.08
C SER A 172 18.29 25.16 -3.60
N ALA A 173 18.39 25.26 -4.92
CA ALA A 173 19.37 26.08 -5.62
C ALA A 173 18.80 26.50 -6.98
N ARG A 174 19.58 27.27 -7.75
CA ARG A 174 19.28 27.49 -9.18
C ARG A 174 19.40 26.16 -9.94
N PRO A 175 18.69 25.97 -11.07
CA PRO A 175 18.69 24.72 -11.85
C PRO A 175 20.07 24.08 -12.06
N LYS A 176 21.08 24.85 -12.49
CA LYS A 176 22.47 24.36 -12.66
C LYS A 176 23.08 23.73 -11.41
N GLY A 177 22.73 24.24 -10.22
CA GLY A 177 23.21 23.70 -8.94
C GLY A 177 22.46 22.47 -8.43
N LEU A 178 21.39 22.06 -9.12
CA LEU A 178 20.54 20.93 -8.72
C LEU A 178 20.82 19.64 -9.47
N PHE A 179 21.67 19.66 -10.50
CA PHE A 179 21.92 18.51 -11.37
C PHE A 179 22.27 17.22 -10.59
N GLU A 180 23.28 17.25 -9.73
CA GLU A 180 23.69 16.06 -8.97
C GLU A 180 22.60 15.55 -8.02
N PHE A 181 21.78 16.45 -7.49
CA PHE A 181 20.68 16.08 -6.61
C PHE A 181 19.54 15.43 -7.38
N ALA A 182 19.17 15.99 -8.54
CA ALA A 182 18.19 15.39 -9.44
C ALA A 182 18.66 14.02 -9.92
N LEU A 183 19.92 13.90 -10.35
CA LEU A 183 20.52 12.65 -10.77
C LEU A 183 20.39 11.55 -9.70
N ARG A 184 20.78 11.85 -8.44
CA ARG A 184 20.79 10.87 -7.35
C ARG A 184 19.42 10.56 -6.74
N ARG A 185 18.43 11.45 -6.88
CA ARG A 185 17.13 11.32 -6.18
C ARG A 185 15.96 11.07 -7.11
N PHE A 186 15.93 11.73 -8.27
CA PHE A 186 14.82 11.63 -9.20
C PHE A 186 14.95 10.42 -10.12
N GLY A 187 16.13 10.19 -10.71
CA GLY A 187 16.40 9.04 -11.59
C GLY A 187 16.03 7.69 -10.95
N PRO A 188 16.63 7.33 -9.80
CA PRO A 188 16.33 6.08 -9.09
C PRO A 188 14.88 5.96 -8.60
N ALA A 189 14.19 7.08 -8.37
CA ALA A 189 12.79 7.08 -7.94
C ALA A 189 11.81 6.79 -9.08
N CYS A 190 12.26 6.88 -10.33
CA CYS A 190 11.45 6.63 -11.53
C CYS A 190 11.53 5.19 -12.06
N VAL A 191 12.22 4.30 -11.35
CA VAL A 191 12.22 2.86 -11.67
C VAL A 191 10.78 2.36 -11.68
N ALA A 192 10.35 1.81 -12.81
CA ALA A 192 9.04 1.17 -12.93
C ALA A 192 8.96 0.02 -11.93
N MET A 193 8.09 0.17 -10.93
CA MET A 193 7.84 -0.88 -9.95
C MET A 193 6.87 -1.92 -10.54
N PRO A 194 6.91 -3.18 -10.08
CA PRO A 194 5.97 -4.20 -10.51
C PRO A 194 4.53 -3.69 -10.37
N VAL A 195 3.78 -3.74 -11.46
CA VAL A 195 2.36 -3.36 -11.44
C VAL A 195 1.59 -4.46 -10.76
N ALA A 196 0.85 -4.14 -9.70
CA ALA A 196 -0.06 -5.08 -9.07
C ALA A 196 -1.13 -5.50 -10.08
N VAL A 197 -1.05 -6.74 -10.58
CA VAL A 197 -2.09 -7.35 -11.42
C VAL A 197 -3.13 -7.99 -10.48
N GLY A 198 -3.88 -7.17 -9.73
CA GLY A 198 -4.91 -7.63 -8.80
C GLY A 198 -5.25 -6.59 -7.73
N THR A 199 -6.33 -6.85 -6.97
CA THR A 199 -6.73 -5.98 -5.84
C THR A 199 -5.67 -6.07 -4.74
N ALA A 200 -5.19 -4.91 -4.30
CA ALA A 200 -4.20 -4.80 -3.24
C ALA A 200 -4.83 -5.01 -1.86
N ALA A 201 -4.11 -5.69 -0.97
CA ALA A 201 -4.50 -5.87 0.43
C ALA A 201 -3.35 -5.43 1.33
N VAL A 202 -3.64 -4.54 2.28
CA VAL A 202 -2.64 -3.95 3.20
C VAL A 202 -3.05 -4.32 4.62
N LEU A 203 -2.16 -4.97 5.37
CA LEU A 203 -2.40 -5.22 6.79
C LEU A 203 -1.95 -4.02 7.63
N ARG A 204 -2.86 -3.50 8.45
CA ARG A 204 -2.59 -2.45 9.43
C ARG A 204 -3.09 -2.84 10.81
N PRO A 205 -2.55 -2.21 11.88
CA PRO A 205 -3.05 -2.44 13.22
C PRO A 205 -4.54 -2.08 13.26
N LEU A 206 -5.34 -3.04 13.72
CA LEU A 206 -6.74 -2.84 14.06
C LEU A 206 -6.78 -2.87 15.60
N PRO A 207 -6.62 -1.73 16.29
CA PRO A 207 -6.66 -1.73 17.73
C PRO A 207 -8.11 -1.99 18.18
N LEU A 208 -8.38 -3.17 18.74
CA LEU A 208 -9.68 -3.47 19.36
C LEU A 208 -9.79 -2.98 20.83
N ASN A 209 -8.89 -2.09 21.28
CA ASN A 209 -8.95 -1.59 22.66
C ASN A 209 -10.17 -0.67 22.84
N ARG A 210 -10.95 -0.87 23.91
CA ARG A 210 -12.15 -0.06 24.23
C ARG A 210 -11.93 1.46 24.17
N GLU A 211 -10.70 1.91 24.43
CA GLU A 211 -10.26 3.31 24.44
C GLU A 211 -9.95 3.88 23.03
N ASP A 212 -9.70 3.03 22.03
CA ASP A 212 -9.28 3.42 20.66
C ASP A 212 -10.47 3.66 19.71
N GLY A 213 -11.63 4.05 20.25
CA GLY A 213 -12.79 4.47 19.45
C GLY A 213 -13.96 3.48 19.37
N PHE A 214 -14.01 2.44 20.21
CA PHE A 214 -15.29 1.73 20.48
C PHE A 214 -16.21 2.56 21.39
N GLY A 215 -15.69 3.62 22.00
CA GLY A 215 -16.44 4.68 22.67
C GLY A 215 -17.20 5.55 21.67
N LEU A 216 -18.25 5.01 21.07
CA LEU A 216 -19.11 5.65 20.06
C LEU A 216 -20.04 6.74 20.66
N GLY A 217 -19.60 7.40 21.74
CA GLY A 217 -20.33 8.41 22.51
C GLY A 217 -19.76 9.83 22.47
N SER A 218 -18.63 10.05 21.79
CA SER A 218 -18.18 11.39 21.41
C SER A 218 -18.32 11.55 19.90
N ALA A 219 -18.59 12.77 19.43
CA ALA A 219 -18.60 13.15 18.02
C ALA A 219 -17.18 13.07 17.38
N SER A 220 -16.51 11.93 17.53
CA SER A 220 -15.17 11.66 17.03
C SER A 220 -15.24 11.19 15.59
N MET A 221 -14.41 11.81 14.75
CA MET A 221 -14.23 11.44 13.36
C MET A 221 -13.94 9.91 13.25
N PRO A 222 -14.56 9.20 12.29
CA PRO A 222 -14.21 7.83 11.93
C PRO A 222 -12.70 7.64 11.76
N GLN A 223 -12.17 6.58 12.36
CA GLN A 223 -10.77 6.22 12.21
C GLN A 223 -10.51 5.65 10.81
N PRO A 224 -9.34 5.88 10.20
CA PRO A 224 -9.07 5.42 8.84
C PRO A 224 -9.30 3.92 8.62
N TRP A 225 -8.88 3.07 9.56
CA TRP A 225 -9.09 1.62 9.44
C TRP A 225 -10.56 1.21 9.40
N ASN A 226 -11.48 2.10 9.76
CA ASN A 226 -12.89 1.81 9.96
C ASN A 226 -13.76 2.28 8.77
N THR A 227 -13.15 2.91 7.77
CA THR A 227 -13.82 3.48 6.60
C THR A 227 -13.89 2.48 5.44
N GLN A 228 -14.93 2.58 4.62
CA GLN A 228 -15.11 1.75 3.41
C GLN A 228 -13.97 1.97 2.42
N ARG A 229 -13.29 0.86 2.07
CA ARG A 229 -12.17 0.81 1.14
C ARG A 229 -12.59 0.23 -0.22
N PHE A 230 -12.11 0.80 -1.33
CA PHE A 230 -12.55 0.44 -2.70
C PHE A 230 -11.46 -0.20 -3.56
N GLY A 231 -10.31 0.47 -3.67
CA GLY A 231 -9.21 0.01 -4.54
C GLY A 231 -8.13 -0.76 -3.79
N VAL A 232 -7.91 -0.39 -2.53
CA VAL A 232 -6.89 -1.00 -1.65
C VAL A 232 -7.58 -1.47 -0.37
N LEU A 233 -7.66 -2.78 -0.15
CA LEU A 233 -8.25 -3.34 1.07
C LEU A 233 -7.29 -3.17 2.24
N SER A 234 -7.45 -2.08 3.00
CA SER A 234 -6.57 -1.71 4.11
C SER A 234 -7.23 -1.64 5.48
N GLY A 235 -8.56 -1.83 5.57
CA GLY A 235 -9.32 -1.64 6.81
C GLY A 235 -10.52 -2.59 6.97
N ALA A 236 -11.19 -2.49 8.12
CA ALA A 236 -12.42 -3.19 8.47
C ALA A 236 -13.60 -2.21 8.43
N PRO A 237 -14.38 -2.16 7.33
CA PRO A 237 -15.31 -1.07 7.09
C PRO A 237 -16.56 -1.18 7.97
N ILE A 238 -16.70 -0.23 8.88
CA ILE A 238 -17.89 0.00 9.72
C ILE A 238 -18.56 1.34 9.42
N THR A 239 -17.83 2.22 8.74
CA THR A 239 -18.27 3.53 8.26
C THR A 239 -18.15 3.58 6.74
N ASP A 240 -19.07 4.25 6.06
CA ASP A 240 -18.99 4.49 4.62
C ASP A 240 -17.95 5.59 4.28
N ALA A 241 -17.72 5.82 2.99
CA ALA A 241 -16.76 6.80 2.50
C ALA A 241 -17.12 8.27 2.81
N ARG A 242 -18.30 8.52 3.37
CA ARG A 242 -18.77 9.85 3.79
C ARG A 242 -18.76 10.00 5.31
N GLY A 243 -18.22 9.03 6.03
CA GLY A 243 -18.20 9.06 7.48
C GLY A 243 -19.51 8.61 8.14
N GLN A 244 -20.46 8.03 7.40
CA GLN A 244 -21.74 7.54 7.92
C GLN A 244 -21.64 6.10 8.39
N ARG A 245 -22.26 5.76 9.52
CA ARG A 245 -22.26 4.39 10.05
C ARG A 245 -22.97 3.45 9.08
N MET A 246 -22.42 2.27 8.88
CA MET A 246 -22.99 1.23 8.00
C MET A 246 -23.94 0.28 8.72
N PHE A 247 -24.31 0.58 9.96
CA PHE A 247 -25.17 -0.24 10.82
C PHE A 247 -26.25 0.61 11.50
N ASP A 248 -27.32 -0.06 11.94
CA ASP A 248 -28.48 0.58 12.56
C ASP A 248 -28.10 1.33 13.84
N GLU A 249 -28.44 2.62 13.90
CA GLU A 249 -28.14 3.51 15.04
C GLU A 249 -29.11 3.28 16.22
N ASP A 250 -30.26 2.65 15.98
CA ASP A 250 -31.30 2.45 16.99
C ASP A 250 -31.04 1.22 17.89
N ALA A 251 -30.09 0.37 17.52
CA ALA A 251 -29.79 -0.88 18.21
C ALA A 251 -28.63 -0.74 19.23
N PRO A 252 -28.58 -1.58 20.28
CA PRO A 252 -27.51 -1.55 21.27
C PRO A 252 -26.13 -1.69 20.63
N LEU A 253 -25.36 -0.61 20.74
CA LEU A 253 -24.10 -0.39 20.05
C LEU A 253 -23.05 -1.48 20.35
N ASN A 254 -23.04 -1.99 21.58
CA ASN A 254 -22.17 -3.07 22.04
C ASN A 254 -22.48 -4.42 21.38
N GLU A 255 -23.73 -4.65 20.97
CA GLU A 255 -24.16 -5.90 20.32
C GLU A 255 -23.96 -5.81 18.81
N VAL A 256 -24.40 -4.70 18.19
CA VAL A 256 -24.35 -4.50 16.74
C VAL A 256 -22.93 -4.29 16.23
N LEU A 257 -22.08 -3.55 16.95
CA LEU A 257 -20.71 -3.29 16.51
C LEU A 257 -19.87 -4.56 16.49
N LEU A 258 -20.02 -5.44 17.48
CA LEU A 258 -19.28 -6.70 17.55
C LEU A 258 -19.59 -7.58 16.33
N GLU A 259 -20.87 -7.68 15.96
CA GLU A 259 -21.28 -8.42 14.77
C GLU A 259 -20.76 -7.79 13.47
N HIS A 260 -20.83 -6.46 13.34
CA HIS A 260 -20.33 -5.77 12.15
C HIS A 260 -18.80 -5.89 12.01
N LEU A 261 -18.06 -5.80 13.12
CA LEU A 261 -16.61 -6.02 13.12
C LEU A 261 -16.27 -7.46 12.72
N ARG A 262 -16.99 -8.46 13.24
CA ARG A 262 -16.84 -9.85 12.80
C ARG A 262 -17.04 -9.97 11.29
N ASP A 263 -18.12 -9.41 10.77
CA ASP A 263 -18.43 -9.45 9.33
C ASP A 263 -17.39 -8.72 8.46
N ALA A 264 -16.86 -7.59 8.96
CA ALA A 264 -15.83 -6.82 8.29
C ALA A 264 -14.49 -7.57 8.27
N VAL A 265 -14.06 -8.09 9.42
CA VAL A 265 -12.82 -8.85 9.59
C VAL A 265 -12.82 -10.13 8.75
N VAL A 266 -13.96 -10.83 8.67
CA VAL A 266 -14.13 -12.01 7.81
C VAL A 266 -13.87 -11.72 6.33
N LYS A 267 -14.10 -10.49 5.87
CA LYS A 267 -13.86 -10.07 4.49
C LYS A 267 -12.44 -9.56 4.24
N HIS A 268 -11.68 -9.23 5.29
CA HIS A 268 -10.32 -8.72 5.15
C HIS A 268 -9.34 -9.87 4.82
N PRO A 269 -8.58 -9.84 3.71
CA PRO A 269 -7.83 -11.01 3.21
C PRO A 269 -6.87 -11.64 4.21
N PHE A 270 -6.16 -10.84 5.02
CA PHE A 270 -5.25 -11.35 6.05
C PHE A 270 -5.96 -12.09 7.18
N TYR A 271 -7.11 -11.58 7.64
CA TYR A 271 -7.90 -12.24 8.67
C TYR A 271 -8.62 -13.47 8.12
N ALA A 272 -9.19 -13.34 6.92
CA ALA A 272 -9.82 -14.42 6.19
C ALA A 272 -8.87 -15.62 6.01
N ALA A 273 -7.58 -15.37 5.75
CA ALA A 273 -6.56 -16.42 5.68
C ALA A 273 -6.54 -17.30 6.94
N VAL A 274 -6.41 -16.68 8.12
CA VAL A 274 -6.35 -17.40 9.40
C VAL A 274 -7.67 -18.09 9.72
N ILE A 275 -8.80 -17.43 9.44
CA ILE A 275 -10.14 -18.01 9.64
C ILE A 275 -10.32 -19.25 8.77
N HIS A 276 -9.88 -19.21 7.50
CA HIS A 276 -9.91 -20.37 6.61
C HIS A 276 -9.08 -21.54 7.16
N LEU A 277 -7.89 -21.27 7.72
CA LEU A 277 -7.08 -22.32 8.37
C LEU A 277 -7.77 -22.89 9.61
N GLY A 278 -8.36 -22.06 10.47
CA GLY A 278 -9.13 -22.52 11.64
C GLY A 278 -10.32 -23.41 11.23
N ILE A 279 -11.01 -23.08 10.14
CA ILE A 279 -12.08 -23.91 9.58
C ILE A 279 -11.55 -25.24 9.02
N CYS A 280 -10.39 -25.23 8.37
CA CYS A 280 -9.73 -26.46 7.92
C CYS A 280 -9.34 -27.34 9.11
N ALA A 281 -8.79 -26.76 10.19
CA ALA A 281 -8.44 -27.49 11.41
C ALA A 281 -9.66 -28.16 12.05
N TRP A 282 -10.75 -27.41 12.23
CA TRP A 282 -11.99 -27.93 12.80
C TRP A 282 -12.62 -29.07 11.99
N ARG A 283 -12.49 -29.04 10.66
CA ARG A 283 -13.12 -30.02 9.76
C ARG A 283 -12.22 -31.14 9.28
N SER A 284 -10.91 -31.02 9.46
CA SER A 284 -9.94 -32.03 9.06
C SER A 284 -10.31 -33.46 9.51
N PRO A 285 -10.81 -33.69 10.74
CA PRO A 285 -11.19 -35.04 11.18
C PRO A 285 -12.25 -35.73 10.31
N ALA A 286 -12.98 -34.98 9.48
CA ALA A 286 -14.05 -35.48 8.61
C ALA A 286 -13.72 -35.38 7.11
N SER A 287 -12.49 -34.98 6.73
CA SER A 287 -12.11 -34.74 5.33
C SER A 287 -10.93 -35.62 4.89
N THR A 288 -10.75 -35.80 3.58
CA THR A 288 -9.56 -36.45 3.00
C THR A 288 -8.34 -35.53 2.94
N MET A 289 -8.45 -34.28 3.41
CA MET A 289 -7.35 -33.31 3.41
C MET A 289 -6.41 -33.52 4.60
N PRO A 290 -5.11 -33.19 4.45
CA PRO A 290 -4.16 -33.18 5.56
C PRO A 290 -4.67 -32.35 6.74
N THR A 291 -4.34 -32.79 7.96
CA THR A 291 -4.70 -32.08 9.18
C THR A 291 -3.92 -30.77 9.29
N VAL A 292 -4.63 -29.66 9.45
CA VAL A 292 -4.06 -28.34 9.67
C VAL A 292 -4.26 -27.97 11.13
N GLU A 293 -3.22 -27.45 11.78
CA GLU A 293 -3.28 -26.98 13.17
C GLU A 293 -2.61 -25.60 13.27
N LEU A 294 -3.16 -24.72 14.12
CA LEU A 294 -2.56 -23.44 14.46
C LEU A 294 -1.96 -23.57 15.86
N TYR A 295 -0.66 -23.85 15.92
CA TYR A 295 0.07 -24.16 17.14
C TYR A 295 0.56 -22.90 17.84
N VAL A 296 0.32 -22.80 19.14
CA VAL A 296 0.81 -21.76 20.04
C VAL A 296 1.89 -22.38 20.93
N PRO A 297 3.17 -22.01 20.78
CA PRO A 297 4.23 -22.54 21.64
C PRO A 297 3.98 -22.20 23.11
N ALA A 298 4.17 -23.16 24.02
CA ALA A 298 3.95 -22.97 25.46
C ALA A 298 4.75 -21.81 26.09
N SER A 299 5.92 -21.50 25.53
CA SER A 299 6.78 -20.39 25.96
C SER A 299 6.64 -19.12 25.12
N GLY A 300 5.83 -19.17 24.05
CA GLY A 300 5.72 -18.12 23.03
C GLY A 300 4.47 -17.25 23.19
N GLY A 301 4.49 -16.10 22.53
CA GLY A 301 3.32 -15.23 22.44
C GLY A 301 2.42 -15.57 21.24
N LEU A 302 1.31 -14.85 21.07
CA LEU A 302 0.48 -14.98 19.86
C LEU A 302 1.26 -14.71 18.57
N HIS A 303 2.34 -13.92 18.61
CA HIS A 303 3.19 -13.69 17.45
C HIS A 303 3.98 -14.94 17.03
N ASP A 304 4.13 -15.94 17.90
CA ASP A 304 4.87 -17.19 17.62
C ASP A 304 4.01 -18.30 17.05
N VAL A 305 2.74 -18.01 16.77
CA VAL A 305 1.82 -19.00 16.22
C VAL A 305 2.34 -19.53 14.89
N SER A 306 2.34 -20.85 14.78
CA SER A 306 2.84 -21.59 13.62
C SER A 306 1.75 -22.47 13.04
N ALA A 307 1.78 -22.67 11.72
CA ALA A 307 0.90 -23.63 11.07
C ALA A 307 1.58 -25.00 11.03
N LEU A 308 0.85 -26.05 11.41
CA LEU A 308 1.26 -27.44 11.26
C LEU A 308 0.40 -28.12 10.20
N VAL A 309 0.99 -28.99 9.39
CA VAL A 309 0.29 -29.85 8.44
C VAL A 309 0.69 -31.30 8.69
N GLY A 310 -0.28 -32.15 9.04
CA GLY A 310 -0.03 -33.54 9.44
C GLY A 310 0.98 -33.64 10.59
N SER A 311 0.86 -32.73 11.57
CA SER A 311 1.78 -32.57 12.70
C SER A 311 3.21 -32.15 12.35
N ARG A 312 3.49 -31.74 11.11
CA ARG A 312 4.78 -31.14 10.71
C ARG A 312 4.68 -29.63 10.69
N GLY A 313 5.65 -28.94 11.29
CA GLY A 313 5.75 -27.49 11.21
C GLY A 313 6.00 -27.02 9.79
N VAL A 314 5.19 -26.06 9.34
CA VAL A 314 5.31 -25.45 8.00
C VAL A 314 5.94 -24.06 8.06
N GLY A 315 5.72 -23.33 9.15
CA GLY A 315 6.29 -22.00 9.36
C GLY A 315 5.45 -21.15 10.32
N ARG A 316 5.98 -19.99 10.71
CA ARG A 316 5.27 -19.01 11.54
C ARG A 316 4.21 -18.29 10.71
N MET A 317 3.10 -17.87 11.32
CA MET A 317 2.06 -17.11 10.62
C MET A 317 2.60 -15.83 9.99
N ALA A 318 3.58 -15.17 10.62
CA ALA A 318 4.30 -14.01 10.08
C ALA A 318 4.89 -14.24 8.67
N GLU A 319 5.33 -15.47 8.40
CA GLU A 319 6.01 -15.85 7.16
C GLU A 319 5.03 -16.40 6.12
N LEU A 320 3.87 -16.89 6.56
CA LEU A 320 2.89 -17.57 5.70
C LEU A 320 1.79 -16.63 5.20
N LEU A 321 1.45 -15.58 5.95
CA LEU A 321 0.28 -14.75 5.65
C LEU A 321 0.32 -14.10 4.26
N GLY A 322 1.48 -13.60 3.82
CA GLY A 322 1.62 -13.00 2.49
C GLY A 322 1.21 -13.98 1.37
N ASP A 323 1.69 -15.21 1.43
CA ASP A 323 1.39 -16.23 0.42
C ASP A 323 -0.06 -16.71 0.51
N LEU A 324 -0.60 -16.87 1.72
CA LEU A 324 -2.00 -17.20 1.91
C LEU A 324 -2.95 -16.10 1.38
N VAL A 325 -2.54 -14.83 1.44
CA VAL A 325 -3.27 -13.72 0.80
C VAL A 325 -3.17 -13.80 -0.73
N ARG A 326 -2.02 -14.18 -1.29
CA ARG A 326 -1.87 -14.43 -2.74
C ARG A 326 -2.75 -15.56 -3.24
N VAL A 327 -2.85 -16.66 -2.49
CA VAL A 327 -3.73 -17.80 -2.83
C VAL A 327 -5.21 -17.41 -2.90
N GLN A 328 -5.61 -16.39 -2.12
CA GLN A 328 -6.95 -15.81 -2.17
C GLN A 328 -7.20 -14.93 -3.41
N GLY A 329 -6.16 -14.60 -4.18
CA GLY A 329 -6.23 -13.76 -5.38
C GLY A 329 -5.94 -12.28 -5.15
N TYR A 330 -5.33 -11.93 -4.01
CA TYR A 330 -4.96 -10.56 -3.66
C TYR A 330 -3.45 -10.35 -3.75
N VAL A 331 -3.03 -9.11 -3.95
CA VAL A 331 -1.62 -8.73 -3.87
C VAL A 331 -1.35 -8.18 -2.47
N PRO A 332 -0.57 -8.88 -1.62
CA PRO A 332 -0.28 -8.40 -0.27
C PRO A 332 0.75 -7.28 -0.31
N PHE A 333 0.54 -6.26 0.52
CA PHE A 333 1.42 -5.12 0.67
C PHE A 333 1.57 -4.75 2.15
N GLY A 334 2.60 -3.93 2.43
CA GLY A 334 2.95 -3.55 3.80
C GLY A 334 3.70 -4.66 4.53
N LEU A 335 4.45 -5.46 3.78
CA LEU A 335 5.29 -6.54 4.30
C LEU A 335 6.76 -6.07 4.34
N VAL A 336 7.48 -6.41 5.40
CA VAL A 336 8.94 -6.16 5.50
C VAL A 336 9.64 -7.44 5.09
N ASP A 337 10.45 -7.40 4.03
CA ASP A 337 11.11 -8.57 3.44
C ASP A 337 10.14 -9.73 3.13
N GLY A 338 8.93 -9.38 2.68
CA GLY A 338 7.87 -10.34 2.37
C GLY A 338 7.17 -10.96 3.58
N ARG A 339 7.43 -10.47 4.80
CA ARG A 339 6.88 -10.96 6.06
C ARG A 339 5.99 -9.92 6.74
N VAL A 340 5.01 -10.40 7.49
CA VAL A 340 4.22 -9.56 8.41
C VAL A 340 5.02 -9.38 9.69
N SER A 341 5.05 -8.17 10.26
CA SER A 341 5.73 -7.94 11.55
C SER A 341 5.04 -8.69 12.69
N ASP A 342 5.81 -9.07 13.72
CA ASP A 342 5.30 -9.80 14.89
C ASP A 342 4.17 -9.03 15.60
N ASP A 343 4.28 -7.70 15.69
CA ASP A 343 3.25 -6.84 16.27
C ASP A 343 1.91 -6.92 15.51
N LEU A 344 1.96 -6.93 14.17
CA LEU A 344 0.76 -7.02 13.33
C LEU A 344 0.13 -8.41 13.40
N VAL A 345 0.94 -9.48 13.43
CA VAL A 345 0.44 -10.84 13.63
C VAL A 345 -0.22 -10.98 15.00
N GLY A 346 0.45 -10.48 16.05
CA GLY A 346 -0.08 -10.49 17.41
C GLY A 346 -1.40 -9.72 17.52
N ASN A 347 -1.49 -8.53 16.90
CA ASN A 347 -2.72 -7.75 16.84
C ASN A 347 -3.84 -8.51 16.10
N LEU A 348 -3.56 -9.04 14.91
CA LEU A 348 -4.52 -9.80 14.12
C LEU A 348 -5.08 -11.00 14.89
N LEU A 349 -4.22 -11.80 15.52
CA LEU A 349 -4.64 -12.99 16.26
C LEU A 349 -5.39 -12.63 17.54
N ARG A 350 -4.95 -11.60 18.26
CA ARG A 350 -5.68 -11.06 19.41
C ARG A 350 -7.09 -10.64 19.01
N ASN A 351 -7.23 -9.96 17.87
CA ASN A 351 -8.52 -9.52 17.38
C ASN A 351 -9.45 -10.69 17.05
N LEU A 352 -8.94 -11.78 16.48
CA LEU A 352 -9.73 -12.99 16.24
C LEU A 352 -10.19 -13.66 17.55
N LEU A 353 -9.42 -13.55 18.64
CA LEU A 353 -9.81 -14.01 19.97
C LEU A 353 -10.87 -13.10 20.62
N GLU A 354 -10.66 -11.78 20.61
CA GLU A 354 -11.58 -10.79 21.18
C GLU A 354 -12.94 -10.79 20.47
N LEU A 355 -12.92 -10.97 19.15
CA LEU A 355 -14.14 -11.15 18.35
C LEU A 355 -14.74 -12.56 18.53
N ARG A 356 -14.19 -13.43 19.37
CA ARG A 356 -14.64 -14.83 19.58
C ARG A 356 -14.86 -15.58 18.26
N ILE A 357 -13.93 -15.41 17.32
CA ILE A 357 -13.86 -16.20 16.08
C ILE A 357 -12.95 -17.40 16.34
N LEU A 358 -11.83 -17.15 17.02
CA LEU A 358 -10.94 -18.17 17.55
C LEU A 358 -11.02 -18.19 19.08
N ARG A 359 -10.59 -19.31 19.67
CA ARG A 359 -10.32 -19.45 21.10
C ARG A 359 -9.04 -20.25 21.31
N HIS A 360 -8.40 -20.01 22.44
CA HIS A 360 -7.26 -20.80 22.88
C HIS A 360 -7.73 -22.12 23.48
N GLN A 361 -7.16 -23.24 23.04
CA GLN A 361 -7.39 -24.56 23.62
C GLN A 361 -6.05 -25.31 23.68
N ASP A 362 -5.56 -25.53 24.89
CA ASP A 362 -4.24 -26.13 25.13
C ASP A 362 -3.14 -25.35 24.39
N GLU A 363 -2.38 -25.99 23.49
CA GLU A 363 -1.35 -25.33 22.67
C GLU A 363 -1.87 -24.99 21.26
N LEU A 364 -3.19 -24.84 21.08
CA LEU A 364 -3.82 -24.63 19.78
C LEU A 364 -4.75 -23.40 19.77
N LEU A 365 -4.80 -22.72 18.63
CA LEU A 365 -5.89 -21.83 18.28
C LEU A 365 -6.94 -22.59 17.48
N VAL A 366 -8.13 -22.70 18.03
CA VAL A 366 -9.28 -23.41 17.42
C VAL A 366 -10.44 -22.45 17.19
N LEU A 367 -11.39 -22.82 16.34
CA LEU A 367 -12.60 -22.02 16.16
C LEU A 367 -13.43 -21.97 17.44
N ASP A 368 -13.97 -20.80 17.77
CA ASP A 368 -14.92 -20.66 18.88
C ASP A 368 -16.23 -21.42 18.58
N ASP A 369 -16.83 -22.06 19.59
CA ASP A 369 -17.98 -22.95 19.41
C ASP A 369 -19.25 -22.17 18.99
N ASP A 370 -19.41 -20.92 19.44
CA ASP A 370 -20.51 -20.04 19.00
C ASP A 370 -20.33 -19.67 17.52
N TYR A 371 -19.09 -19.39 17.12
CA TYR A 371 -18.77 -19.10 15.73
C TYR A 371 -18.98 -20.32 14.83
N GLN A 372 -18.58 -21.53 15.26
CA GLN A 372 -18.87 -22.78 14.55
C GLN A 372 -20.38 -22.95 14.29
N SER A 373 -21.21 -22.69 15.30
CA SER A 373 -22.66 -22.78 15.20
C SER A 373 -23.23 -21.80 14.16
N SER A 374 -22.67 -20.58 14.10
CA SER A 374 -23.04 -19.55 13.12
C SER A 374 -22.74 -19.96 11.66
N LEU A 375 -21.65 -20.70 11.43
CA LEU A 375 -21.27 -21.22 10.11
C LEU A 375 -22.30 -22.24 9.60
N MET A 376 -22.96 -22.97 10.51
CA MET A 376 -23.96 -24.00 10.19
C MET A 376 -25.36 -23.42 9.97
N ALA A 377 -25.70 -22.32 10.63
CA ALA A 377 -27.08 -21.83 10.72
C ALA A 377 -27.63 -21.16 9.45
N ALA A 378 -26.96 -20.16 8.84
CA ALA A 378 -27.45 -19.56 7.57
C ALA A 378 -26.50 -18.56 6.89
N ARG A 379 -25.68 -17.79 7.64
CA ARG A 379 -25.10 -16.53 7.13
C ARG A 379 -23.78 -16.67 6.34
N LEU A 380 -22.96 -17.68 6.65
CA LEU A 380 -21.61 -17.87 6.06
C LEU A 380 -21.45 -19.15 5.21
N ARG A 381 -22.56 -19.88 5.03
CA ARG A 381 -22.63 -21.18 4.35
C ARG A 381 -22.28 -21.10 2.85
N THR A 382 -22.22 -19.92 2.25
CA THR A 382 -21.79 -19.72 0.86
C THR A 382 -20.32 -19.30 0.75
N VAL A 383 -19.69 -18.76 1.80
CA VAL A 383 -18.30 -18.28 1.79
C VAL A 383 -17.33 -19.38 2.27
N PHE A 384 -17.72 -20.17 3.28
CA PHE A 384 -16.82 -21.12 3.96
C PHE A 384 -17.28 -22.59 3.89
N ARG A 385 -17.87 -23.01 2.77
CA ARG A 385 -18.18 -24.43 2.53
C ARG A 385 -16.88 -25.25 2.52
N PRO A 386 -16.84 -26.42 3.20
CA PRO A 386 -15.70 -27.32 3.13
C PRO A 386 -15.55 -27.86 1.71
N GLY A 387 -14.30 -28.10 1.29
CA GLY A 387 -13.98 -28.58 -0.06
C GLY A 387 -14.06 -27.50 -1.15
N LYS A 388 -14.20 -26.23 -0.77
CA LYS A 388 -14.01 -25.13 -1.70
C LYS A 388 -12.58 -25.11 -2.21
N GLU A 389 -12.44 -24.82 -3.50
CA GLU A 389 -11.14 -24.76 -4.18
C GLU A 389 -10.14 -23.84 -3.47
N LEU A 390 -10.60 -22.77 -2.82
CA LEU A 390 -9.72 -21.89 -2.05
C LEU A 390 -9.07 -22.60 -0.86
N GLN A 391 -9.85 -23.33 -0.05
CA GLN A 391 -9.31 -24.04 1.11
C GLN A 391 -8.33 -25.14 0.67
N LYS A 392 -8.66 -25.84 -0.41
CA LYS A 392 -7.78 -26.84 -1.01
C LYS A 392 -6.46 -26.21 -1.45
N ARG A 393 -6.50 -25.10 -2.21
CA ARG A 393 -5.29 -24.37 -2.64
C ARG A 393 -4.45 -23.88 -1.47
N MET A 394 -5.08 -23.40 -0.38
CA MET A 394 -4.34 -22.97 0.81
C MET A 394 -3.64 -24.14 1.51
N VAL A 395 -4.29 -25.29 1.63
CA VAL A 395 -3.68 -26.50 2.21
C VAL A 395 -2.57 -27.04 1.31
N GLU A 396 -2.75 -27.00 -0.01
CA GLU A 396 -1.73 -27.39 -0.99
C GLU A 396 -0.49 -26.49 -0.91
N GLU A 397 -0.67 -25.17 -0.79
CA GLU A 397 0.43 -24.21 -0.59
C GLU A 397 1.22 -24.53 0.69
N LEU A 398 0.53 -24.80 1.80
CA LEU A 398 1.18 -25.20 3.05
C LEU A 398 1.89 -26.57 2.93
N ALA A 399 1.28 -27.53 2.24
CA ALA A 399 1.85 -28.85 2.03
C ALA A 399 3.11 -28.80 1.14
N LEU A 400 3.13 -27.94 0.12
CA LEU A 400 4.29 -27.71 -0.73
C LEU A 400 5.47 -27.21 0.13
N ARG A 401 5.24 -26.20 0.95
CA ARG A 401 6.26 -25.69 1.88
C ARG A 401 6.74 -26.75 2.88
N ALA A 402 5.85 -27.59 3.39
CA ALA A 402 6.21 -28.69 4.27
C ALA A 402 7.11 -29.74 3.57
N SER A 403 7.03 -29.84 2.23
CA SER A 403 7.89 -30.71 1.42
C SER A 403 9.22 -30.06 1.04
N GLU A 404 9.25 -28.74 0.88
CA GLU A 404 10.46 -27.95 0.57
C GLU A 404 11.31 -27.65 1.81
N GLY A 405 10.69 -27.45 2.99
CA GLY A 405 11.35 -27.20 4.28
C GLY A 405 11.85 -28.46 4.99
N GLY A 406 11.97 -29.59 4.27
CA GLY A 406 12.42 -30.88 4.80
C GLY A 406 13.93 -30.98 5.05
N VAL A 407 14.53 -30.00 5.73
CA VAL A 407 15.79 -30.18 6.46
C VAL A 407 15.65 -29.38 7.76
N ALA A 408 15.30 -30.09 8.82
CA ALA A 408 15.35 -29.59 10.19
C ALA A 408 16.80 -29.42 10.67
#